data_AF-A0A2R6B630-F1
#
_entry.id   AF-A0A2R6B630-F1
#
_cell.length_a   1.000
_cell.length_b   1.000
_cell.length_c   1.000
_cell.angle_alpha   90.00
_cell.angle_beta   90.00
_cell.angle_gamma   90.00
#
_symmetry.space_group_name_H-M   'P 1'
#
loop_
_entity.id
_entity.type
_entity.pdbx_description
1 polymer ?
#
loop_
_entity_poly.entity_id
_entity_poly.type
_entity_poly.pdbx_seq_one_letter_code
_entity_poly.pdbx_strand_id
1 'polypeptide(L)'
;KIGRFTNSHTIIESKMKESLTKILEIVKPPDFYQLVSSIIKEKGLCTIVFFGVNGSGKTTTIAKLAFKLKEKGFLPIIAAADTFRAGAIEQIKSHAEKIGVPVYLSKYGSDPASVAFGCVQEARKNKRNVVLIDTAGRMNTDTDLIQEMKKIVRVSKPDLKIFVGDSLVGNDAVNQIRTFNSDIGIDGVIITKMDADSHGGLIFSVARIIKKPIYFIGIGQDYSSLIEFSPEVILKKLF
;
A
#
# COMPACT_ATOMS: atom_id res chain seq x y z
N LYS A 1 44.80 -2.44 10.41
CA LYS A 1 45.38 -1.51 11.43
C LYS A 1 44.36 -0.41 11.67
N ILE A 2 43.70 -0.42 12.83
CA ILE A 2 42.71 0.60 13.22
C ILE A 2 43.49 1.80 13.78
N GLY A 3 43.23 3.01 13.28
CA GLY A 3 43.93 4.23 13.68
C GLY A 3 43.63 4.61 15.14
N ARG A 4 44.61 5.17 15.83
CA ARG A 4 44.62 5.46 17.29
C ARG A 4 43.52 6.42 17.81
N PHE A 5 42.60 6.90 16.96
CA PHE A 5 41.54 7.86 17.32
C PHE A 5 40.13 7.47 16.83
N THR A 6 39.93 6.30 16.24
CA THR A 6 38.59 5.85 15.85
C THR A 6 37.94 5.06 16.98
N ASN A 7 36.91 5.63 17.61
CA ASN A 7 36.07 4.95 18.59
C ASN A 7 35.42 3.71 17.93
N SER A 8 35.63 2.53 18.52
CA SER A 8 35.09 1.26 18.03
C SER A 8 33.58 1.30 17.80
N HIS A 9 32.84 2.07 18.62
CA HIS A 9 31.40 2.30 18.44
C HIS A 9 31.07 2.96 17.10
N THR A 10 31.80 4.01 16.72
CA THR A 10 31.57 4.74 15.46
C THR A 10 31.85 3.87 14.24
N ILE A 11 32.85 2.97 14.32
CA ILE A 11 33.14 2.01 13.25
C ILE A 11 32.01 0.97 13.12
N ILE A 12 31.50 0.44 14.24
CA ILE A 12 30.42 -0.55 14.24
C ILE A 12 29.14 0.07 13.66
N GLU A 13 28.78 1.26 14.13
CA GLU A 13 27.59 2.00 13.69
C GLU A 13 27.67 2.30 12.17
N SER A 14 28.81 2.77 11.69
CA SER A 14 29.04 3.02 10.27
C SER A 14 28.86 1.75 9.43
N LYS A 15 29.42 0.62 9.86
CA LYS A 15 29.27 -0.67 9.15
C LYS A 15 27.84 -1.22 9.20
N MET A 16 27.14 -1.04 10.32
CA MET A 16 25.73 -1.41 10.43
C MET A 16 24.88 -0.57 9.49
N LYS A 17 25.08 0.75 9.48
CA LYS A 17 24.39 1.67 8.58
C LYS A 17 24.61 1.27 7.11
N GLU A 18 25.84 1.00 6.70
CA GLU A 18 26.15 0.53 5.34
C GLU A 18 25.41 -0.76 4.98
N SER A 19 25.37 -1.72 5.91
CA SER A 19 24.69 -3.01 5.71
C SER A 19 23.17 -2.84 5.59
N LEU A 20 22.57 -1.99 6.43
CA LEU A 20 21.15 -1.69 6.38
C LEU A 20 20.77 -0.92 5.11
N THR A 21 21.59 0.03 4.67
CA THR A 21 21.39 0.73 3.38
C THR A 21 21.27 -0.26 2.23
N LYS A 22 22.17 -1.24 2.15
CA LYS A 22 22.14 -2.27 1.08
C LYS A 22 20.84 -3.07 1.09
N ILE A 23 20.28 -3.35 2.27
CA ILE A 23 18.99 -4.05 2.40
C ILE A 23 17.84 -3.15 1.97
N LEU A 24 17.85 -1.88 2.38
CA LEU A 24 16.80 -0.92 2.06
C LEU A 24 16.76 -0.56 0.57
N GLU A 25 17.91 -0.55 -0.11
CA GLU A 25 17.99 -0.34 -1.56
C GLU A 25 17.28 -1.46 -2.37
N ILE A 26 17.17 -2.69 -1.82
CA ILE A 26 16.43 -3.80 -2.48
C ILE A 26 14.94 -3.46 -2.65
N VAL A 27 14.38 -2.66 -1.73
CA VAL A 27 12.95 -2.31 -1.70
C VAL A 27 12.69 -0.88 -2.11
N LYS A 28 13.70 -0.18 -2.61
CA LYS A 28 13.55 1.17 -3.11
C LYS A 28 12.62 1.16 -4.32
N PRO A 29 11.54 1.95 -4.30
CA PRO A 29 10.59 1.99 -5.39
C PRO A 29 11.15 2.81 -6.56
N PRO A 30 10.72 2.52 -7.80
CA PRO A 30 10.75 3.55 -8.84
C PRO A 30 9.80 4.71 -8.46
N ASP A 31 9.89 5.83 -9.16
CA ASP A 31 8.93 6.93 -8.97
C ASP A 31 7.50 6.42 -9.23
N PHE A 32 6.68 6.46 -8.18
CA PHE A 32 5.32 5.93 -8.22
C PHE A 32 4.42 6.72 -9.18
N TYR A 33 4.54 8.04 -9.23
CA TYR A 33 3.69 8.87 -10.07
C TYR A 33 4.09 8.76 -11.55
N GLN A 34 5.38 8.57 -11.83
CA GLN A 34 5.87 8.28 -13.18
C GLN A 34 5.36 6.92 -13.65
N LEU A 35 5.38 5.90 -12.78
CA LEU A 35 4.80 4.59 -13.07
C LEU A 35 3.29 4.69 -13.34
N VAL A 36 2.54 5.42 -12.51
CA VAL A 36 1.10 5.63 -12.75
C VAL A 36 0.87 6.37 -14.07
N SER A 37 1.68 7.39 -14.36
CA SER A 37 1.58 8.17 -15.61
C SER A 37 1.87 7.34 -16.85
N SER A 38 2.87 6.45 -16.80
CA SER A 38 3.20 5.58 -17.94
C SER A 38 2.10 4.57 -18.22
N ILE A 39 1.52 3.96 -17.17
CA ILE A 39 0.37 3.06 -17.29
C ILE A 39 -0.83 3.80 -17.91
N ILE A 40 -1.14 5.02 -17.44
CA ILE A 40 -2.23 5.83 -18.00
C ILE A 40 -1.96 6.18 -19.46
N LYS A 41 -0.72 6.52 -19.83
CA LYS A 41 -0.37 6.84 -21.22
C LYS A 41 -0.57 5.64 -22.15
N GLU A 42 -0.27 4.43 -21.69
CA GLU A 42 -0.40 3.20 -22.47
C GLU A 42 -1.86 2.70 -22.54
N LYS A 43 -2.57 2.70 -21.41
CA LYS A 43 -3.87 2.01 -21.25
C LYS A 43 -5.07 2.94 -21.07
N GLY A 44 -4.82 4.23 -20.85
CA GLY A 44 -5.84 5.25 -20.54
C GLY A 44 -6.34 5.23 -19.09
N LEU A 45 -6.00 4.21 -18.31
CA LEU A 45 -6.47 4.01 -16.93
C LEU A 45 -5.43 3.21 -16.15
N CYS A 46 -5.14 3.61 -14.92
CA CYS A 46 -4.36 2.81 -13.96
C CYS A 46 -5.27 2.26 -12.86
N THR A 47 -5.33 0.95 -12.71
CA THR A 47 -6.14 0.27 -11.69
C THR A 47 -5.25 -0.32 -10.60
N ILE A 48 -5.51 0.05 -9.36
CA ILE A 48 -4.72 -0.39 -8.20
C ILE A 48 -5.65 -1.09 -7.21
N VAL A 49 -5.31 -2.32 -6.83
CA VAL A 49 -6.02 -3.07 -5.78
C VAL A 49 -5.19 -3.09 -4.51
N PHE A 50 -5.84 -2.82 -3.38
CA PHE A 50 -5.21 -2.78 -2.06
C PHE A 50 -5.74 -3.91 -1.20
N PHE A 51 -4.85 -4.70 -0.62
CA PHE A 51 -5.22 -5.81 0.28
C PHE A 51 -4.25 -5.90 1.46
N GLY A 52 -4.66 -6.65 2.47
CA GLY A 52 -3.98 -6.74 3.76
C GLY A 52 -4.98 -7.02 4.88
N VAL A 53 -4.49 -7.32 6.07
CA VAL A 53 -5.36 -7.73 7.19
C VAL A 53 -6.18 -6.58 7.77
N ASN A 54 -7.14 -6.91 8.62
CA ASN A 54 -7.89 -5.91 9.38
C ASN A 54 -6.96 -5.06 10.25
N GLY A 55 -7.30 -3.77 10.37
CA GLY A 55 -6.53 -2.85 11.21
C GLY A 55 -5.20 -2.38 10.62
N SER A 56 -4.80 -2.85 9.43
CA SER A 56 -3.55 -2.44 8.77
C SER A 56 -3.57 -1.04 8.16
N GLY A 57 -4.71 -0.34 8.22
CA GLY A 57 -4.84 1.03 7.73
C GLY A 57 -5.12 1.15 6.22
N LYS A 58 -5.63 0.10 5.55
CA LYS A 58 -6.00 0.10 4.12
C LYS A 58 -6.86 1.30 3.70
N THR A 59 -8.07 1.42 4.24
CA THR A 59 -9.04 2.46 3.89
C THR A 59 -8.46 3.87 4.04
N THR A 60 -7.78 4.14 5.16
CA THR A 60 -7.13 5.43 5.41
C THR A 60 -5.96 5.67 4.44
N THR A 61 -5.18 4.63 4.13
CA THR A 61 -4.07 4.72 3.17
C THR A 61 -4.57 5.02 1.76
N ILE A 62 -5.67 4.40 1.34
CA ILE A 62 -6.31 4.64 0.05
C ILE A 62 -6.79 6.08 -0.05
N ALA A 63 -7.43 6.60 1.01
CA ALA A 63 -7.84 8.00 1.06
C ALA A 63 -6.65 8.97 0.95
N LYS A 64 -5.55 8.71 1.67
CA LYS A 64 -4.31 9.50 1.59
C LYS A 64 -3.70 9.47 0.20
N LEU A 65 -3.62 8.29 -0.41
CA LEU A 65 -3.07 8.14 -1.76
C LEU A 65 -3.97 8.82 -2.80
N ALA A 66 -5.30 8.70 -2.67
CA ALA A 66 -6.26 9.40 -3.51
C ALA A 66 -6.08 10.92 -3.44
N PHE A 67 -5.89 11.45 -2.23
CA PHE A 67 -5.57 12.87 -2.02
C PHE A 67 -4.27 13.26 -2.72
N LYS A 68 -3.16 12.53 -2.51
CA LYS A 68 -1.87 12.83 -3.18
C LYS A 68 -1.95 12.73 -4.70
N LEU A 69 -2.64 11.73 -5.24
CA LEU A 69 -2.86 11.58 -6.68
C LEU A 69 -3.65 12.78 -7.24
N LYS A 70 -4.70 13.21 -6.55
CA LYS A 70 -5.46 14.41 -6.92
C LYS A 70 -4.57 15.67 -6.92
N GLU A 71 -3.76 15.87 -5.87
CA GLU A 71 -2.83 17.01 -5.78
C GLU A 71 -1.76 16.99 -6.90
N LYS A 72 -1.45 15.81 -7.43
CA LYS A 72 -0.55 15.63 -8.59
C LYS A 72 -1.27 15.75 -9.95
N GLY A 73 -2.56 16.12 -9.97
CA GLY A 73 -3.34 16.33 -11.19
C GLY A 73 -3.97 15.06 -11.78
N PHE A 74 -3.88 13.92 -11.10
CA PHE A 74 -4.64 12.73 -11.50
C PHE A 74 -6.12 12.87 -11.13
N LEU A 75 -6.95 12.03 -11.74
CA LEU A 75 -8.40 11.99 -11.55
C LEU A 75 -8.79 10.64 -10.91
N PRO A 76 -8.54 10.45 -9.60
CA PRO A 76 -8.83 9.19 -8.93
C PRO A 76 -10.34 8.97 -8.74
N ILE A 77 -10.73 7.70 -8.67
CA ILE A 77 -12.02 7.21 -8.18
C ILE A 77 -11.77 5.99 -7.30
N ILE A 78 -12.54 5.84 -6.22
CA ILE A 78 -12.37 4.78 -5.24
C ILE A 78 -13.49 3.75 -5.38
N ALA A 79 -13.18 2.46 -5.47
CA ALA A 79 -14.16 1.38 -5.36
C ALA A 79 -14.27 0.92 -3.90
N ALA A 80 -15.44 1.05 -3.28
CA ALA A 80 -15.68 0.56 -1.93
C ALA A 80 -16.03 -0.94 -1.95
N ALA A 81 -15.01 -1.79 -2.18
CA ALA A 81 -15.18 -3.24 -2.32
C ALA A 81 -15.08 -4.01 -0.97
N ASP A 82 -14.84 -3.35 0.17
CA ASP A 82 -15.12 -3.93 1.51
C ASP A 82 -16.64 -3.88 1.78
N THR A 83 -17.40 -4.72 1.08
CA THR A 83 -18.87 -4.69 1.09
C THR A 83 -19.51 -5.32 2.34
N PHE A 84 -18.71 -6.00 3.16
CA PHE A 84 -19.17 -6.69 4.37
C PHE A 84 -19.18 -5.79 5.60
N ARG A 85 -18.34 -4.75 5.62
CA ARG A 85 -18.18 -3.88 6.79
C ARG A 85 -18.83 -2.53 6.50
N ALA A 86 -20.07 -2.36 6.97
CA ALA A 86 -20.79 -1.09 6.84
C ALA A 86 -19.96 0.13 7.31
N GLY A 87 -19.22 -0.02 8.42
CA GLY A 87 -18.32 1.02 8.91
C GLY A 87 -17.16 1.37 7.97
N ALA A 88 -16.65 0.41 7.19
CA ALA A 88 -15.60 0.67 6.19
C ALA A 88 -16.14 1.49 5.01
N ILE A 89 -17.37 1.18 4.57
CA ILE A 89 -18.05 1.94 3.50
C ILE A 89 -18.29 3.39 3.94
N GLU A 90 -18.84 3.61 5.14
CA GLU A 90 -19.07 4.98 5.63
C GLU A 90 -17.76 5.73 5.89
N GLN A 91 -16.72 5.02 6.36
CA GLN A 91 -15.39 5.60 6.53
C GLN A 91 -14.81 6.08 5.20
N ILE A 92 -14.81 5.24 4.16
CA ILE A 92 -14.23 5.64 2.87
C ILE A 92 -15.04 6.76 2.20
N LYS A 93 -16.37 6.75 2.33
CA LYS A 93 -17.24 7.85 1.88
C LYS A 93 -16.88 9.17 2.57
N SER A 94 -16.79 9.17 3.90
CA SER A 94 -16.46 10.38 4.66
C SER A 94 -15.09 10.93 4.29
N HIS A 95 -14.10 10.05 4.09
CA HIS A 95 -12.79 10.47 3.60
C HIS A 95 -12.88 11.09 2.21
N ALA A 96 -13.54 10.39 1.28
CA ALA A 96 -13.64 10.77 -0.12
C ALA A 96 -14.39 12.11 -0.32
N GLU A 97 -15.44 12.36 0.47
CA GLU A 97 -16.15 13.63 0.53
C GLU A 97 -15.21 14.76 0.96
N LYS A 98 -14.46 14.58 2.06
CA LYS A 98 -13.50 15.58 2.57
C LYS A 98 -12.41 15.93 1.56
N ILE A 99 -11.96 14.97 0.76
CA ILE A 99 -10.90 15.20 -0.24
C ILE A 99 -11.45 15.48 -1.64
N GLY A 100 -12.77 15.50 -1.83
CA GLY A 100 -13.43 15.71 -3.13
C GLY A 100 -13.05 14.66 -4.18
N VAL A 101 -13.02 13.38 -3.80
CA VAL A 101 -12.77 12.23 -4.69
C VAL A 101 -14.05 11.39 -4.79
N PRO A 102 -14.50 10.97 -5.99
CA PRO A 102 -15.69 10.14 -6.12
C PRO A 102 -15.47 8.72 -5.58
N VAL A 103 -16.53 8.13 -5.03
CA VAL A 103 -16.57 6.73 -4.61
C VAL A 103 -17.63 5.98 -5.42
N TYR A 104 -17.24 4.85 -5.98
CA TYR A 104 -18.14 3.88 -6.59
C TYR A 104 -18.58 2.85 -5.54
N LEU A 105 -19.89 2.66 -5.45
CA LEU A 105 -20.57 1.81 -4.48
C LEU A 105 -21.64 1.00 -5.23
N SER A 106 -21.89 -0.24 -4.79
CA SER A 106 -23.13 -0.96 -5.12
C SER A 106 -24.01 -1.06 -3.88
N LYS A 107 -25.15 -1.75 -3.97
CA LYS A 107 -26.00 -2.08 -2.81
C LYS A 107 -25.18 -2.80 -1.73
N TYR A 108 -25.48 -2.56 -0.46
CA TYR A 108 -24.86 -3.27 0.66
C TYR A 108 -24.96 -4.79 0.48
N GLY A 109 -23.89 -5.53 0.82
CA GLY A 109 -23.81 -6.98 0.61
C GLY A 109 -23.62 -7.40 -0.86
N SER A 110 -23.36 -6.47 -1.78
CA SER A 110 -22.97 -6.82 -3.16
C SER A 110 -21.65 -7.56 -3.18
N ASP A 111 -21.47 -8.37 -4.22
CA ASP A 111 -20.20 -9.02 -4.54
C ASP A 111 -19.06 -7.98 -4.74
N PRO A 112 -17.97 -8.02 -3.96
CA PRO A 112 -16.83 -7.09 -4.07
C PRO A 112 -16.24 -7.01 -5.48
N ALA A 113 -16.17 -8.13 -6.19
CA ALA A 113 -15.66 -8.18 -7.55
C ALA A 113 -16.55 -7.40 -8.52
N SER A 114 -17.87 -7.46 -8.36
CA SER A 114 -18.82 -6.66 -9.13
C SER A 114 -18.65 -5.15 -8.86
N VAL A 115 -18.37 -4.74 -7.62
CA VAL A 115 -18.07 -3.34 -7.28
C VAL A 115 -16.77 -2.86 -7.96
N ALA A 116 -15.72 -3.68 -7.90
CA ALA A 116 -14.45 -3.37 -8.53
C ALA A 116 -14.59 -3.23 -10.06
N PHE A 117 -15.29 -4.18 -10.70
CA PHE A 117 -15.57 -4.13 -12.14
C PHE A 117 -16.40 -2.89 -12.51
N GLY A 118 -17.47 -2.63 -11.79
CA GLY A 118 -18.34 -1.47 -12.03
C GLY A 118 -17.58 -0.14 -11.90
N CYS A 119 -16.69 -0.02 -10.91
CA CYS A 119 -15.86 1.17 -10.74
C CYS A 119 -14.92 1.40 -11.92
N VAL A 120 -14.31 0.34 -12.48
CA VAL A 120 -13.48 0.43 -13.68
C VAL A 120 -14.29 0.94 -14.89
N GLN A 121 -15.54 0.48 -15.04
CA GLN A 121 -16.42 0.97 -16.12
C GLN A 121 -16.82 2.44 -15.90
N GLU A 122 -17.18 2.80 -14.67
CA GLU A 122 -17.54 4.18 -14.31
C GLU A 122 -16.37 5.14 -14.50
N ALA A 123 -15.15 4.70 -14.17
CA ALA A 123 -13.94 5.48 -14.39
C ALA A 123 -13.75 5.82 -15.87
N ARG A 124 -13.88 4.81 -16.75
CA ARG A 124 -13.78 4.97 -18.21
C ARG A 124 -14.86 5.93 -18.74
N LYS A 125 -16.11 5.74 -18.31
CA LYS A 125 -17.24 6.58 -18.73
C LYS A 125 -17.05 8.05 -18.35
N ASN A 126 -16.54 8.32 -17.15
CA ASN A 126 -16.37 9.67 -16.61
C ASN A 126 -14.96 10.24 -16.80
N LYS A 127 -14.15 9.65 -17.69
CA LYS A 127 -12.78 10.09 -18.00
C LYS A 127 -11.89 10.24 -16.75
N ARG A 128 -12.09 9.39 -15.74
CA ARG A 128 -11.17 9.21 -14.62
C ARG A 128 -9.99 8.37 -15.09
N ASN A 129 -8.82 8.56 -14.50
CA ASN A 129 -7.58 7.92 -14.96
C ASN A 129 -6.88 7.05 -13.88
N VAL A 130 -7.36 7.06 -12.64
CA VAL A 130 -6.89 6.13 -11.59
C VAL A 130 -8.07 5.51 -10.85
N VAL A 131 -8.08 4.18 -10.72
CA VAL A 131 -9.04 3.43 -9.90
C VAL A 131 -8.32 2.85 -8.69
N LEU A 132 -8.83 3.13 -7.49
CA LEU A 132 -8.31 2.61 -6.23
C LEU A 132 -9.34 1.67 -5.62
N ILE A 133 -9.03 0.38 -5.51
CA ILE A 133 -9.98 -0.64 -5.03
C ILE A 133 -9.68 -0.96 -3.57
N ASP A 134 -10.57 -0.54 -2.66
CA ASP A 134 -10.50 -0.87 -1.23
C ASP A 134 -11.16 -2.21 -0.98
N THR A 135 -10.38 -3.23 -0.61
CA THR A 135 -10.89 -4.59 -0.34
C THR A 135 -11.05 -4.85 1.14
N ALA A 136 -11.85 -5.86 1.48
CA ALA A 136 -11.92 -6.37 2.84
C ALA A 136 -10.53 -6.82 3.35
N GLY A 137 -10.30 -6.64 4.65
CA GLY A 137 -9.24 -7.34 5.37
C GLY A 137 -9.84 -8.47 6.18
N ARG A 138 -9.30 -9.68 6.10
CA ARG A 138 -9.60 -10.76 7.06
C ARG A 138 -8.29 -11.52 7.36
N MET A 139 -8.28 -12.34 8.40
CA MET A 139 -7.07 -13.08 8.81
C MET A 139 -6.75 -14.24 7.85
N ASN A 140 -5.47 -14.63 7.85
CA ASN A 140 -4.78 -15.53 6.89
C ASN A 140 -5.32 -16.95 6.70
N THR A 141 -6.32 -17.38 7.47
CA THR A 141 -6.90 -18.73 7.35
C THR A 141 -8.20 -18.74 6.56
N ASP A 142 -8.67 -17.57 6.09
CA ASP A 142 -9.92 -17.45 5.36
C ASP A 142 -9.68 -17.77 3.87
N THR A 143 -9.86 -19.05 3.49
CA THR A 143 -9.82 -19.50 2.09
C THR A 143 -10.78 -18.70 1.22
N ASP A 144 -11.90 -18.25 1.79
CA ASP A 144 -12.93 -17.52 1.06
C ASP A 144 -12.44 -16.10 0.74
N LEU A 145 -11.68 -15.46 1.64
CA LEU A 145 -11.02 -14.18 1.35
C LEU A 145 -10.09 -14.29 0.15
N ILE A 146 -9.25 -15.33 0.09
CA ILE A 146 -8.31 -15.50 -1.02
C ILE A 146 -9.05 -15.71 -2.34
N GLN A 147 -10.14 -16.51 -2.34
CA GLN A 147 -10.94 -16.70 -3.54
C GLN A 147 -11.65 -15.41 -3.98
N GLU A 148 -12.15 -14.63 -3.03
CA GLU A 148 -12.72 -13.32 -3.30
C GLU A 148 -11.69 -12.36 -3.91
N MET A 149 -10.47 -12.30 -3.34
CA MET A 149 -9.39 -11.47 -3.87
C MET A 149 -8.98 -11.92 -5.27
N LYS A 150 -8.86 -13.23 -5.51
CA LYS A 150 -8.62 -13.79 -6.87
C LYS A 150 -9.71 -13.37 -7.84
N LYS A 151 -10.97 -13.37 -7.41
CA LYS A 151 -12.11 -12.92 -8.23
C LYS A 151 -12.01 -11.42 -8.53
N ILE A 152 -11.72 -10.57 -7.54
CA ILE A 152 -11.51 -9.12 -7.73
C ILE A 152 -10.40 -8.89 -8.76
N VAL A 153 -9.22 -9.49 -8.57
CA VAL A 153 -8.07 -9.34 -9.47
C VAL A 153 -8.41 -9.79 -10.89
N ARG A 154 -9.13 -10.91 -11.04
CA ARG A 154 -9.53 -11.43 -12.35
C ARG A 154 -10.44 -10.46 -13.11
N VAL A 155 -11.41 -9.85 -12.43
CA VAL A 155 -12.40 -8.98 -13.11
C VAL A 155 -11.92 -7.55 -13.27
N SER A 156 -11.15 -7.01 -12.32
CA SER A 156 -10.63 -5.64 -12.37
C SER A 156 -9.33 -5.52 -13.18
N LYS A 157 -8.60 -6.63 -13.36
CA LYS A 157 -7.31 -6.69 -14.08
C LYS A 157 -6.36 -5.57 -13.63
N PRO A 158 -6.02 -5.51 -12.32
CA PRO A 158 -5.28 -4.39 -11.75
C PRO A 158 -3.87 -4.31 -12.35
N ASP A 159 -3.41 -3.10 -12.60
CA ASP A 159 -2.04 -2.79 -13.00
C ASP A 159 -1.07 -2.92 -11.82
N LEU A 160 -1.55 -2.64 -10.60
CA LEU A 160 -0.78 -2.75 -9.37
C LEU A 160 -1.57 -3.46 -8.26
N LYS A 161 -0.94 -4.48 -7.67
CA LYS A 161 -1.41 -5.23 -6.51
C LYS A 161 -0.60 -4.80 -5.28
N ILE A 162 -1.18 -3.97 -4.43
CA ILE A 162 -0.50 -3.32 -3.31
C ILE A 162 -0.91 -3.95 -1.99
N PHE A 163 0.07 -4.49 -1.27
CA PHE A 163 -0.12 -4.94 0.11
C PHE A 163 0.02 -3.78 1.08
N VAL A 164 -0.94 -3.61 1.99
CA VAL A 164 -0.89 -2.61 3.07
C VAL A 164 -0.65 -3.32 4.39
N GLY A 165 0.56 -3.13 4.93
CA GLY A 165 1.04 -3.76 6.16
C GLY A 165 1.13 -2.79 7.33
N ASP A 166 0.84 -3.29 8.53
CA ASP A 166 1.04 -2.58 9.78
C ASP A 166 2.45 -2.84 10.31
N SER A 167 3.24 -1.80 10.53
CA SER A 167 4.61 -1.90 11.07
C SER A 167 4.66 -2.57 12.45
N LEU A 168 3.59 -2.47 13.24
CA LEU A 168 3.54 -2.96 14.63
C LEU A 168 3.27 -4.47 14.73
N VAL A 169 2.82 -5.11 13.66
CA VAL A 169 2.34 -6.52 13.68
C VAL A 169 3.49 -7.54 13.59
N GLY A 170 4.75 -7.09 13.44
CA GLY A 170 5.94 -7.93 13.59
C GLY A 170 5.93 -9.20 12.72
N ASN A 171 6.15 -10.37 13.32
CA ASN A 171 6.28 -11.65 12.63
C ASN A 171 4.98 -12.14 11.97
N ASP A 172 3.80 -11.70 12.42
CA ASP A 172 2.55 -12.12 11.79
C ASP A 172 2.38 -11.49 10.41
N ALA A 173 2.86 -10.25 10.24
CA ALA A 173 2.86 -9.56 8.94
C ALA A 173 3.72 -10.31 7.91
N VAL A 174 4.80 -10.97 8.33
CA VAL A 174 5.63 -11.81 7.46
C VAL A 174 4.83 -12.95 6.85
N ASN A 175 4.08 -13.69 7.67
CA ASN A 175 3.29 -14.81 7.19
C ASN A 175 2.16 -14.34 6.26
N GLN A 176 1.52 -13.22 6.59
CA GLN A 176 0.51 -12.57 5.72
C GLN A 176 1.08 -12.26 4.35
N ILE A 177 2.22 -11.59 4.31
CA ILE A 177 2.89 -11.20 3.07
C ILE A 177 3.20 -12.44 2.22
N ARG A 178 3.70 -13.53 2.82
CA ARG A 178 4.01 -14.76 2.09
C ARG A 178 2.76 -15.35 1.44
N THR A 179 1.68 -15.50 2.20
CA THR A 179 0.42 -16.07 1.71
C THR A 179 -0.18 -15.22 0.58
N PHE A 180 -0.30 -13.90 0.77
CA PHE A 180 -0.83 -13.04 -0.28
C PHE A 180 0.07 -13.01 -1.52
N ASN A 181 1.39 -13.05 -1.35
CA ASN A 181 2.29 -13.08 -2.49
C ASN A 181 2.20 -14.41 -3.27
N SER A 182 2.02 -15.55 -2.60
CA SER A 182 1.85 -16.84 -3.28
C SER A 182 0.51 -16.95 -4.01
N ASP A 183 -0.57 -16.44 -3.42
CA ASP A 183 -1.93 -16.64 -3.95
C ASP A 183 -2.40 -15.55 -4.92
N ILE A 184 -2.03 -14.30 -4.66
CA ILE A 184 -2.53 -13.12 -5.39
C ILE A 184 -1.40 -12.44 -6.17
N GLY A 185 -0.18 -12.49 -5.64
CA GLY A 185 0.97 -11.76 -6.13
C GLY A 185 0.99 -10.32 -5.63
N ILE A 186 2.16 -9.86 -5.20
CA ILE A 186 2.38 -8.49 -4.72
C ILE A 186 3.31 -7.75 -5.70
N ASP A 187 2.88 -6.57 -6.14
CA ASP A 187 3.69 -5.69 -6.99
C ASP A 187 4.38 -4.59 -6.17
N GLY A 188 3.85 -4.26 -5.00
CA GLY A 188 4.50 -3.38 -4.04
C GLY A 188 3.80 -3.30 -2.69
N VAL A 189 4.39 -2.58 -1.76
CA VAL A 189 3.97 -2.49 -0.37
C VAL A 189 3.79 -1.05 0.06
N ILE A 190 2.81 -0.81 0.93
CA ILE A 190 2.69 0.39 1.75
C ILE A 190 2.72 -0.03 3.22
N ILE A 191 3.56 0.62 4.02
CA ILE A 191 3.68 0.32 5.45
C ILE A 191 3.05 1.45 6.26
N THR A 192 2.14 1.12 7.16
CA THR A 192 1.42 2.11 8.00
C THR A 192 1.95 2.10 9.43
N LYS A 193 1.50 3.08 10.23
CA LYS A 193 1.85 3.24 11.66
C LYS A 193 3.36 3.34 11.91
N MET A 194 4.11 3.83 10.92
CA MET A 194 5.55 4.02 11.04
C MET A 194 5.91 5.11 12.03
N ASP A 195 4.99 5.96 12.47
CA ASP A 195 5.17 6.90 13.58
C ASP A 195 5.40 6.17 14.91
N ALA A 196 4.64 5.11 15.17
CA ALA A 196 4.70 4.33 16.41
C ALA A 196 5.76 3.20 16.41
N ASP A 197 6.30 2.84 15.25
CA ASP A 197 7.34 1.80 15.12
C ASP A 197 8.75 2.37 15.27
N SER A 198 9.47 1.97 16.32
CA SER A 198 10.86 2.36 16.58
C SER A 198 11.91 1.48 15.88
N HIS A 199 11.54 0.33 15.31
CA HIS A 199 12.50 -0.68 14.84
C HIS A 199 12.48 -0.91 13.33
N GLY A 200 11.39 -0.59 12.63
CA GLY A 200 11.29 -0.77 11.17
C GLY A 200 11.29 -2.24 10.73
N GLY A 201 10.95 -3.17 11.63
CA GLY A 201 11.15 -4.61 11.41
C GLY A 201 10.41 -5.17 10.17
N LEU A 202 9.23 -4.62 9.86
CA LEU A 202 8.46 -5.03 8.68
C LEU A 202 9.15 -4.65 7.37
N ILE A 203 9.85 -3.51 7.31
CA ILE A 203 10.58 -3.08 6.11
C ILE A 203 11.66 -4.10 5.75
N PHE A 204 12.46 -4.51 6.73
CA PHE A 204 13.51 -5.51 6.54
C PHE A 204 12.95 -6.88 6.18
N SER A 205 11.79 -7.21 6.74
CA SER A 205 11.06 -8.43 6.38
C SER A 205 10.60 -8.42 4.92
N VAL A 206 10.01 -7.32 4.44
CA VAL A 206 9.62 -7.14 3.03
C VAL A 206 10.85 -7.29 2.11
N ALA A 207 11.96 -6.64 2.48
CA ALA A 207 13.20 -6.68 1.72
C ALA A 207 13.81 -8.07 1.62
N ARG A 208 13.75 -8.86 2.68
CA ARG A 208 14.29 -10.22 2.70
C ARG A 208 13.39 -11.22 1.97
N ILE A 209 12.07 -11.06 2.06
CA ILE A 209 11.11 -12.11 1.73
C ILE A 209 10.57 -11.99 0.32
N ILE A 210 9.95 -10.85 0.00
CA ILE A 210 9.28 -10.68 -1.30
C ILE A 210 10.09 -9.83 -2.28
N LYS A 211 11.05 -9.03 -1.79
CA LYS A 211 11.92 -8.18 -2.63
C LYS A 211 11.10 -7.30 -3.58
N LYS A 212 9.99 -6.76 -3.07
CA LYS A 212 9.07 -5.86 -3.79
C LYS A 212 9.26 -4.44 -3.29
N PRO A 213 9.03 -3.43 -4.15
CA PRO A 213 9.19 -2.05 -3.77
C PRO A 213 8.23 -1.66 -2.64
N ILE A 214 8.72 -0.88 -1.68
CA ILE A 214 7.87 -0.17 -0.72
C ILE A 214 7.65 1.22 -1.30
N TYR A 215 6.42 1.54 -1.71
CA TYR A 215 6.15 2.83 -2.35
C TYR A 215 6.00 3.96 -1.33
N PHE A 216 5.29 3.68 -0.23
CA PHE A 216 4.95 4.70 0.76
C PHE A 216 5.05 4.16 2.19
N ILE A 217 5.25 5.10 3.12
CA ILE A 217 5.10 4.87 4.55
C ILE A 217 4.10 5.87 5.16
N GLY A 218 3.19 5.37 5.99
CA GLY A 218 2.23 6.16 6.73
C GLY A 218 2.76 6.49 8.12
N ILE A 219 2.88 7.79 8.43
CA ILE A 219 3.52 8.32 9.64
C ILE A 219 2.57 9.20 10.49
N GLY A 220 1.28 8.91 10.47
CA GLY A 220 0.28 9.72 11.17
C GLY A 220 -1.13 9.51 10.61
N GLN A 221 -2.07 10.38 10.96
CA GLN A 221 -3.48 10.28 10.52
C GLN A 221 -3.85 11.27 9.40
N ASP A 222 -3.13 12.38 9.27
CA ASP A 222 -3.44 13.42 8.29
C ASP A 222 -3.26 12.93 6.85
N TYR A 223 -3.94 13.58 5.90
CA TYR A 223 -3.84 13.22 4.49
C TYR A 223 -2.42 13.37 3.93
N SER A 224 -1.64 14.31 4.48
CA SER A 224 -0.24 14.54 4.17
C SER A 224 0.72 13.52 4.81
N SER A 225 0.28 12.75 5.81
CA SER A 225 1.12 11.79 6.55
C SER A 225 1.39 10.48 5.79
N LEU A 226 1.16 10.43 4.48
CA LEU A 226 1.63 9.36 3.60
C LEU A 226 2.84 9.89 2.83
N ILE A 227 4.05 9.46 3.21
CA ILE A 227 5.29 9.93 2.58
C ILE A 227 5.89 8.84 1.69
N GLU A 228 6.62 9.24 0.67
CA GLU A 228 7.33 8.30 -0.21
C GLU A 228 8.44 7.62 0.58
N PHE A 229 8.61 6.32 0.35
CA PHE A 229 9.68 5.58 1.00
C PHE A 229 11.03 6.00 0.43
N SER A 230 11.99 6.22 1.31
CA SER A 230 13.40 6.29 0.95
C SER A 230 14.24 5.59 2.02
N PRO A 231 15.35 4.91 1.65
CA PRO A 231 16.27 4.32 2.62
C PRO A 231 16.72 5.32 3.69
N GLU A 232 16.94 6.58 3.30
CA GLU A 232 17.40 7.65 4.18
C GLU A 232 16.39 7.96 5.29
N VAL A 233 15.08 7.94 4.99
CA VAL A 233 14.03 8.16 5.99
C VAL A 233 14.09 7.09 7.09
N ILE A 234 14.34 5.84 6.72
CA ILE A 234 14.43 4.73 7.69
C ILE A 234 15.73 4.78 8.47
N LEU A 235 16.86 5.02 7.79
CA LEU A 235 18.16 5.12 8.45
C LEU A 235 18.20 6.26 9.46
N LYS A 236 17.62 7.42 9.14
CA LYS A 236 17.49 8.56 10.07
C LYS A 236 16.63 8.24 11.30
N LYS A 237 15.74 7.25 11.19
CA LYS A 237 14.91 6.82 12.32
C LYS A 237 15.64 5.85 13.26
N LEU A 238 16.56 5.05 12.71
CA LEU A 238 17.29 4.02 13.45
C LEU A 238 18.58 4.52 14.12
N PHE A 239 19.14 5.62 13.63
CA PHE A 239 20.39 6.25 14.08
C PHE A 239 20.16 7.75 14.30
#